data_AF-A0A7J7JQA7-F1
#
_entry.id   AF-A0A7J7JQA7-F1
#
_cell.length_a   1.000
_cell.length_b   1.000
_cell.length_c   1.000
_cell.angle_alpha   90.00
_cell.angle_beta   90.00
_cell.angle_gamma   90.00
#
_symmetry.space_group_name_H-M   'P 1'
#
loop_
_entity.id
_entity.type
_entity.pdbx_description
1 polymer ?
#
loop_
_entity_poly.entity_id
_entity_poly.type
_entity_poly.pdbx_seq_one_letter_code
_entity_poly.pdbx_strand_id
1 'polypeptide(L)'
;MLGGDASIFPRQPQDIHPEMKRKSNISIESEGQLTYTSVGQARLCANRFKQEDSAAIEMTQISCNGDSISKTQDLPSNDFDLYRTGAKCVQGCAQDSRAPGSSYHVTEVLRTKPGKGDPTLSLSCSDKLARWNVLGCQGCLPMIFLSTPIYLDHIIISGCVADKRALIRALYARLLDTPLLPPGGYKVHRPDIQVLHHIFPHGKFQAGPNCIAGYTDSCERIRPCDTSLIWYKISNSESVTEVAVNGYKQGTTKKDLTSIKARLSVSRSSMFADVHKLFNSLNDEKKQCLGGSYRFDWHFQRLLKGES
;
A
#
# COMPACT_ATOMS: atom_id res chain seq x y z
N MET A 1 -6.83 -9.01 2.44
CA MET A 1 -7.35 -7.78 3.05
C MET A 1 -6.18 -6.85 3.33
N LEU A 2 -6.29 -5.57 2.91
CA LEU A 2 -5.30 -4.55 3.21
C LEU A 2 -5.30 -4.26 4.72
N GLY A 3 -4.16 -4.48 5.39
CA GLY A 3 -4.08 -4.33 6.84
C GLY A 3 -4.01 -2.87 7.31
N GLY A 4 -4.38 -2.65 8.57
CA GLY A 4 -4.40 -1.33 9.20
C GLY A 4 -5.81 -0.76 9.29
N ASP A 5 -5.94 0.52 9.02
CA ASP A 5 -7.20 1.27 9.12
C ASP A 5 -8.22 0.89 8.02
N ALA A 6 -7.73 0.49 6.85
CA ALA A 6 -8.55 0.06 5.71
C ALA A 6 -9.34 -1.23 5.95
N SER A 7 -8.98 -2.02 6.96
CA SER A 7 -9.70 -3.24 7.34
C SER A 7 -10.76 -3.02 8.42
N ILE A 8 -10.95 -1.77 8.87
CA ILE A 8 -11.86 -1.42 9.97
C ILE A 8 -13.15 -0.87 9.37
N PHE A 9 -14.17 -1.72 9.31
CA PHE A 9 -15.51 -1.37 8.81
C PHE A 9 -16.59 -2.32 9.35
N PRO A 10 -17.86 -1.90 9.38
CA PRO A 10 -18.97 -2.72 9.88
C PRO A 10 -19.12 -4.03 9.10
N ARG A 11 -19.29 -5.14 9.83
CA ARG A 11 -19.76 -6.40 9.28
C ARG A 11 -21.23 -6.28 8.95
N GLN A 12 -21.61 -6.72 7.76
CA GLN A 12 -23.00 -6.78 7.39
C GLN A 12 -23.60 -8.13 7.83
N PRO A 13 -24.92 -8.21 8.12
CA PRO A 13 -25.55 -9.47 8.51
C PRO A 13 -25.33 -10.61 7.51
N GLN A 14 -25.30 -10.31 6.22
CA GLN A 14 -24.98 -11.28 5.15
C GLN A 14 -23.55 -11.85 5.20
N ASP A 15 -22.64 -11.21 5.92
CA ASP A 15 -21.26 -11.66 6.08
C ASP A 15 -21.10 -12.73 7.18
N ILE A 16 -22.14 -12.96 7.99
CA ILE A 16 -22.13 -13.85 9.16
C ILE A 16 -22.37 -15.31 8.76
N HIS A 17 -23.06 -15.57 7.63
CA HIS A 17 -23.28 -16.92 7.08
C HIS A 17 -23.36 -16.90 5.54
N PRO A 18 -22.25 -17.11 4.83
CA PRO A 18 -22.31 -17.29 3.39
C PRO A 18 -22.74 -18.73 3.06
N GLU A 19 -24.04 -18.99 2.94
CA GLU A 19 -24.50 -20.07 2.05
C GLU A 19 -24.16 -19.64 0.61
N MET A 20 -22.96 -19.96 0.16
CA MET A 20 -22.57 -19.75 -1.24
C MET A 20 -23.39 -20.68 -2.14
N LYS A 21 -24.53 -20.19 -2.63
CA LYS A 21 -25.22 -20.80 -3.77
C LYS A 21 -24.27 -20.77 -4.96
N ARG A 22 -23.69 -21.93 -5.31
CA ARG A 22 -22.99 -22.16 -6.58
C ARG A 22 -23.98 -21.87 -7.71
N LYS A 23 -23.88 -20.71 -8.35
CA LYS A 23 -24.31 -20.56 -9.73
C LYS A 23 -23.08 -20.75 -10.61
N SER A 24 -22.83 -22.01 -10.95
CA SER A 24 -22.01 -22.38 -12.09
C SER A 24 -22.74 -21.94 -13.37
N ASN A 25 -22.10 -21.09 -14.15
CA ASN A 25 -21.98 -21.17 -15.62
C ASN A 25 -21.66 -19.78 -16.17
N ILE A 26 -20.37 -19.45 -16.17
CA ILE A 26 -19.81 -18.52 -17.16
C ILE A 26 -18.63 -19.26 -17.77
N SER A 27 -18.85 -19.80 -18.96
CA SER A 27 -17.79 -20.24 -19.86
C SER A 27 -17.06 -18.98 -20.32
N ILE A 28 -15.77 -18.84 -19.99
CA ILE A 28 -14.93 -17.81 -20.57
C ILE A 28 -14.01 -18.52 -21.55
N GLU A 29 -14.24 -18.29 -22.84
CA GLU A 29 -13.28 -18.59 -23.89
C GLU A 29 -11.99 -17.81 -23.59
N SER A 30 -10.91 -18.56 -23.46
CA SER A 30 -9.59 -18.05 -23.15
C SER A 30 -9.00 -17.37 -24.37
N GLU A 31 -9.16 -16.05 -24.49
CA GLU A 31 -8.29 -15.18 -25.31
C GLU A 31 -8.52 -13.69 -24.95
N GLY A 32 -8.19 -13.34 -23.70
CA GLY A 32 -8.16 -11.95 -23.24
C GLY A 32 -6.73 -11.55 -22.90
N GLN A 33 -6.05 -10.89 -23.83
CA GLN A 33 -4.71 -10.34 -23.65
C GLN A 33 -4.75 -9.32 -22.49
N LEU A 34 -4.16 -9.65 -21.34
CA LEU A 34 -3.95 -8.71 -20.24
C LEU A 34 -3.01 -7.61 -20.74
N THR A 35 -3.58 -6.48 -21.18
CA THR A 35 -2.81 -5.28 -21.49
C THR A 35 -2.32 -4.69 -20.18
N TYR A 36 -1.04 -4.90 -19.88
CA TYR A 36 -0.34 -4.14 -18.85
C TYR A 36 -0.32 -2.67 -19.29
N THR A 37 -1.12 -1.82 -18.64
CA THR A 37 -0.93 -0.38 -18.75
C THR A 37 0.38 -0.06 -18.06
N SER A 38 1.39 0.34 -18.84
CA SER A 38 2.65 0.85 -18.30
C SER A 38 2.34 1.98 -17.31
N VAL A 39 3.02 2.00 -16.17
CA VAL A 39 3.09 3.18 -15.31
C VAL A 39 3.36 4.38 -16.23
N GLY A 40 2.46 5.37 -16.24
CA GLY A 40 2.54 6.52 -17.14
C GLY A 40 3.96 7.07 -17.16
N GLN A 41 4.46 7.36 -18.37
CA GLN A 41 5.83 7.83 -18.59
C GLN A 41 6.16 8.97 -17.63
N ALA A 42 6.97 8.68 -16.62
CA ALA A 42 7.52 9.72 -15.76
C ALA A 42 8.49 10.54 -16.62
N ARG A 43 8.19 11.82 -16.82
CA ARG A 43 9.06 12.72 -17.58
C ARG A 43 10.35 12.93 -16.80
N LEU A 44 11.43 12.32 -17.30
CA LEU A 44 12.80 12.65 -16.90
C LEU A 44 13.01 14.15 -17.09
N CYS A 45 13.81 14.77 -16.22
CA CYS A 45 14.14 16.18 -16.32
C CYS A 45 15.00 16.45 -17.58
N ALA A 46 14.35 16.50 -18.74
CA ALA A 46 14.87 16.98 -20.02
C ALA A 46 13.70 17.04 -21.02
N ASN A 47 13.06 18.21 -21.10
CA ASN A 47 12.39 18.81 -22.26
C ASN A 47 11.16 19.62 -21.84
N ARG A 48 11.31 20.93 -21.95
CA ARG A 48 10.30 21.97 -21.70
C ARG A 48 9.40 22.06 -22.93
N PHE A 49 8.13 21.65 -22.84
CA PHE A 49 7.11 21.96 -23.86
C PHE A 49 5.72 22.22 -23.26
N LYS A 50 4.97 23.04 -24.01
CA LYS A 50 3.90 23.98 -23.62
C LYS A 50 2.60 23.36 -23.09
N GLN A 51 1.90 24.22 -22.36
CA GLN A 51 0.64 24.11 -21.62
C GLN A 51 -0.57 24.32 -22.55
N GLU A 52 -1.69 23.63 -22.26
CA GLU A 52 -3.12 23.87 -22.65
C GLU A 52 -3.87 22.59 -22.15
N ASP A 53 -5.06 22.55 -21.54
CA ASP A 53 -6.06 23.51 -21.08
C ASP A 53 -6.75 22.89 -19.83
N SER A 54 -7.22 23.73 -18.91
CA SER A 54 -7.94 23.32 -17.69
C SER A 54 -9.44 23.32 -17.94
N ALA A 55 -10.10 22.17 -17.78
CA ALA A 55 -11.55 22.12 -17.63
C ALA A 55 -11.89 22.12 -16.14
N ALA A 56 -12.52 23.22 -15.69
CA ALA A 56 -13.07 23.36 -14.35
C ALA A 56 -14.25 22.39 -14.17
N ILE A 57 -14.27 21.67 -13.04
CA ILE A 57 -15.49 21.02 -12.54
C ILE A 57 -15.80 21.63 -11.19
N GLU A 58 -16.97 22.24 -11.15
CA GLU A 58 -17.58 22.98 -10.05
C GLU A 58 -17.82 22.07 -8.84
N MET A 59 -17.37 22.54 -7.68
CA MET A 59 -17.39 21.81 -6.42
C MET A 59 -18.64 22.21 -5.64
N THR A 60 -19.67 21.38 -5.61
CA THR A 60 -20.83 21.60 -4.75
C THR A 60 -20.39 21.46 -3.29
N GLN A 61 -20.37 22.57 -2.57
CA GLN A 61 -20.14 22.59 -1.12
C GLN A 61 -21.29 21.86 -0.41
N ILE A 62 -20.97 20.75 0.26
CA ILE A 62 -21.84 20.22 1.30
C ILE A 62 -21.30 20.77 2.62
N SER A 63 -21.87 21.90 3.04
CA SER A 63 -21.72 22.42 4.40
C SER A 63 -22.61 21.61 5.33
N CYS A 64 -22.00 20.92 6.30
CA CYS A 64 -22.73 20.35 7.42
C CYS A 64 -22.67 21.35 8.57
N ASN A 65 -23.59 22.32 8.58
CA ASN A 65 -23.81 23.16 9.76
C ASN A 65 -24.28 22.26 10.90
N GLY A 66 -23.58 22.34 12.03
CA GLY A 66 -24.05 21.76 13.28
C GLY A 66 -25.19 22.60 13.82
N ASP A 67 -26.29 21.94 14.19
CA ASP A 67 -27.24 22.46 15.15
C ASP A 67 -27.58 21.36 16.16
N SER A 68 -27.57 21.78 17.42
CA SER A 68 -27.69 20.94 18.60
C SER A 68 -29.11 21.01 19.11
N ILE A 69 -29.84 19.89 19.12
CA ILE A 69 -31.02 19.71 19.98
C ILE A 69 -31.04 18.27 20.52
N SER A 70 -30.95 18.20 21.85
CA SER A 70 -31.19 17.02 22.69
C SER A 70 -32.65 16.57 22.66
N LYS A 71 -32.90 15.26 22.50
CA LYS A 71 -33.70 14.43 23.45
C LYS A 71 -33.77 12.97 22.99
N THR A 72 -33.68 12.11 23.99
CA THR A 72 -33.55 10.66 24.04
C THR A 72 -34.78 9.92 23.50
N GLN A 73 -34.55 8.94 22.63
CA GLN A 73 -35.34 7.70 22.54
C GLN A 73 -34.36 6.56 22.21
N ASP A 74 -34.20 5.64 23.16
CA ASP A 74 -33.37 4.44 23.04
C ASP A 74 -33.97 3.49 22.00
N LEU A 75 -33.55 3.65 20.74
CA LEU A 75 -33.62 2.60 19.74
C LEU A 75 -32.57 1.53 20.10
N PRO A 76 -32.85 0.21 19.94
CA PRO A 76 -31.84 -0.80 20.16
C PRO A 76 -30.66 -0.47 19.27
N SER A 77 -29.52 -0.16 19.88
CA SER A 77 -28.28 0.11 19.16
C SER A 77 -28.00 -1.11 18.30
N ASN A 78 -28.23 -1.02 17.00
CA ASN A 78 -27.69 -1.97 16.03
C ASN A 78 -26.17 -1.82 16.07
N ASP A 79 -25.53 -2.35 17.12
CA ASP A 79 -24.10 -2.34 17.31
C ASP A 79 -23.52 -3.41 16.40
N PHE A 80 -23.33 -3.04 15.14
CA PHE A 80 -22.69 -3.89 14.15
C PHE A 80 -21.26 -4.21 14.61
N ASP A 81 -20.91 -5.50 14.69
CA ASP A 81 -19.53 -5.91 14.90
C ASP A 81 -18.64 -5.42 13.73
N LEU A 82 -17.35 -5.25 13.98
CA LEU A 82 -16.41 -4.72 12.99
C LEU A 82 -15.55 -5.84 12.39
N TYR A 83 -15.16 -5.67 11.12
CA TYR A 83 -13.91 -6.26 10.65
C TYR A 83 -12.74 -5.64 11.43
N ARG A 84 -11.94 -6.48 12.09
CA ARG A 84 -10.87 -6.04 13.00
C ARG A 84 -9.52 -6.13 12.33
N THR A 85 -8.61 -5.29 12.79
CA THR A 85 -7.23 -5.25 12.31
C THR A 85 -6.26 -5.82 13.34
N GLY A 86 -5.28 -6.59 12.87
CA GLY A 86 -4.16 -7.03 13.70
C GLY A 86 -3.13 -5.93 13.97
N ALA A 87 -3.14 -4.85 13.17
CA ALA A 87 -2.25 -3.72 13.32
C ALA A 87 -2.56 -2.96 14.63
N LYS A 88 -1.55 -2.44 15.32
CA LYS A 88 -1.69 -1.74 16.60
C LYS A 88 -1.54 -0.24 16.39
N CYS A 89 -2.23 0.59 17.16
CA CYS A 89 -2.04 2.04 17.09
C CYS A 89 -0.58 2.40 17.44
N VAL A 90 -0.02 3.39 16.74
CA VAL A 90 1.30 3.94 17.07
C VAL A 90 1.25 4.57 18.48
N GLN A 91 2.34 4.43 19.24
CA GLN A 91 2.47 5.04 20.56
C GLN A 91 2.35 6.57 20.48
N GLY A 92 1.64 7.18 21.44
CA GLY A 92 1.37 8.63 21.46
C GLY A 92 0.18 9.08 20.62
N CYS A 93 -0.42 8.20 19.80
CA CYS A 93 -1.69 8.46 19.12
C CYS A 93 -2.88 7.94 19.95
N ALA A 94 -4.11 8.27 19.53
CA ALA A 94 -5.31 7.65 20.08
C ALA A 94 -5.24 6.11 19.97
N GLN A 95 -5.67 5.43 21.04
CA GLN A 95 -5.59 3.98 21.17
C GLN A 95 -6.97 3.33 21.02
N ASP A 96 -6.98 2.07 20.58
CA ASP A 96 -8.21 1.27 20.53
C ASP A 96 -8.81 1.15 21.95
N SER A 97 -10.09 1.51 22.10
CA SER A 97 -10.80 1.39 23.38
C SER A 97 -11.00 -0.07 23.79
N ARG A 98 -11.06 -0.98 22.80
CA ARG A 98 -11.41 -2.40 22.94
C ARG A 98 -12.82 -2.66 23.51
N ALA A 99 -13.67 -1.63 23.53
CA ALA A 99 -15.10 -1.79 23.82
C ALA A 99 -15.78 -2.71 22.78
N PRO A 100 -16.94 -3.29 23.08
CA PRO A 100 -17.69 -4.09 22.12
C PRO A 100 -18.05 -3.34 20.83
N GLY A 101 -18.31 -4.14 19.77
CA GLY A 101 -18.86 -3.68 18.51
C GLY A 101 -18.08 -2.57 17.82
N SER A 102 -18.83 -1.56 17.39
CA SER A 102 -18.33 -0.40 16.64
C SER A 102 -17.31 0.45 17.40
N SER A 103 -17.28 0.37 18.73
CA SER A 103 -16.39 1.15 19.57
C SER A 103 -14.99 0.53 19.74
N TYR A 104 -14.77 -0.71 19.28
CA TYR A 104 -13.53 -1.45 19.54
C TYR A 104 -12.28 -0.73 19.04
N HIS A 105 -12.31 -0.29 17.77
CA HIS A 105 -11.17 0.32 17.10
C HIS A 105 -11.37 1.82 16.94
N VAL A 106 -10.29 2.57 17.15
CA VAL A 106 -10.22 3.94 16.67
C VAL A 106 -9.76 3.96 15.21
N THR A 107 -10.41 4.78 14.41
CA THR A 107 -10.13 4.96 12.97
C THR A 107 -9.20 6.13 12.71
N GLU A 108 -8.61 6.18 11.51
CA GLU A 108 -7.79 7.28 10.97
C GLU A 108 -6.45 7.52 11.67
N VAL A 109 -6.14 6.75 12.72
CA VAL A 109 -4.83 6.76 13.38
C VAL A 109 -3.76 5.97 12.61
N LEU A 110 -2.50 6.32 12.81
CA LEU A 110 -1.37 5.53 12.32
C LEU A 110 -1.27 4.20 13.08
N ARG A 111 -0.94 3.12 12.36
CA ARG A 111 -0.85 1.78 12.94
C ARG A 111 0.45 1.06 12.55
N THR A 112 1.04 0.32 13.47
CA THR A 112 2.16 -0.60 13.21
C THR A 112 1.67 -2.03 13.00
N LYS A 113 2.43 -2.81 12.24
CA LYS A 113 2.20 -4.25 12.14
C LYS A 113 2.54 -4.89 13.50
N PRO A 114 1.81 -5.93 13.94
CA PRO A 114 2.03 -6.54 15.25
C PRO A 114 3.34 -7.35 15.35
N GLY A 115 3.97 -7.71 14.22
CA GLY A 115 5.12 -8.62 14.19
C GLY A 115 4.72 -10.10 14.28
N LYS A 116 5.68 -11.01 14.09
CA LYS A 116 5.56 -12.46 14.41
C LYS A 116 6.39 -12.75 15.68
N GLY A 117 6.11 -12.03 16.76
CA GLY A 117 6.95 -12.00 17.97
C GLY A 117 7.15 -10.56 18.41
N ASP A 118 8.35 -10.04 18.24
CA ASP A 118 8.67 -8.65 18.61
C ASP A 118 7.85 -7.63 17.81
N PRO A 119 7.36 -6.56 18.45
CA PRO A 119 6.70 -5.47 17.77
C PRO A 119 7.60 -4.89 16.68
N THR A 120 7.03 -4.66 15.49
CA THR A 120 7.77 -3.99 14.41
C THR A 120 7.44 -2.51 14.37
N LEU A 121 8.45 -1.69 14.05
CA LEU A 121 8.27 -0.28 13.71
C LEU A 121 7.67 -0.08 12.31
N SER A 122 7.41 -1.16 11.57
CA SER A 122 6.78 -1.09 10.26
C SER A 122 5.32 -0.65 10.36
N LEU A 123 5.01 0.51 9.78
CA LEU A 123 3.64 0.95 9.58
C LEU A 123 2.80 -0.07 8.79
N SER A 124 1.48 0.02 8.95
CA SER A 124 0.51 -0.78 8.24
C SER A 124 0.56 -0.53 6.73
N CYS A 125 0.02 -1.46 5.93
CA CYS A 125 0.02 -1.30 4.48
C CYS A 125 -0.89 -0.14 4.03
N SER A 126 -2.02 0.08 4.71
CA SER A 126 -2.88 1.24 4.44
C SER A 126 -2.19 2.57 4.75
N ASP A 127 -1.42 2.66 5.84
CA ASP A 127 -0.62 3.87 6.12
C ASP A 127 0.48 4.11 5.08
N LYS A 128 1.12 3.04 4.59
CA LYS A 128 2.14 3.15 3.53
C LYS A 128 1.54 3.61 2.20
N LEU A 129 0.37 3.08 1.82
CA LEU A 129 -0.35 3.54 0.63
C LEU A 129 -0.83 4.98 0.78
N ALA A 130 -1.34 5.36 1.96
CA ALA A 130 -1.73 6.73 2.24
C ALA A 130 -0.53 7.70 2.11
N ARG A 131 0.64 7.30 2.61
CA ARG A 131 1.90 8.03 2.37
C ARG A 131 2.22 8.16 0.87
N TRP A 132 2.05 7.10 0.09
CA TRP A 132 2.29 7.15 -1.37
C TRP A 132 1.30 8.06 -2.10
N ASN A 133 0.07 8.20 -1.61
CA ASN A 133 -0.89 9.15 -2.14
C ASN A 133 -0.52 10.61 -1.86
N VAL A 134 0.50 10.89 -1.05
CA VAL A 134 1.04 12.26 -0.88
C VAL A 134 2.41 12.38 -1.54
N LEU A 135 3.35 11.50 -1.18
CA LEU A 135 4.77 11.60 -1.56
C LEU A 135 5.12 10.86 -2.86
N GLY A 136 4.15 10.18 -3.46
CA GLY A 136 4.37 9.25 -4.56
C GLY A 136 5.04 7.94 -4.13
N CYS A 137 5.00 6.95 -5.01
CA CYS A 137 5.52 5.60 -4.77
C CYS A 137 7.03 5.45 -5.10
N GLN A 138 7.62 6.41 -5.82
CA GLN A 138 9.01 6.38 -6.26
C GLN A 138 10.03 6.48 -5.11
N GLY A 139 9.65 7.11 -4.00
CA GLY A 139 10.57 7.37 -2.88
C GLY A 139 11.59 8.47 -3.17
N CYS A 140 12.50 8.73 -2.23
CA CYS A 140 13.41 9.88 -2.30
C CYS A 140 14.52 9.73 -3.37
N LEU A 141 15.15 8.55 -3.47
CA LEU A 141 16.31 8.37 -4.34
C LEU A 141 15.98 8.52 -5.83
N PRO A 142 14.91 7.90 -6.38
CA PRO A 142 14.57 8.08 -7.79
C PRO A 142 14.03 9.48 -8.08
N MET A 143 13.47 10.18 -7.09
CA MET A 143 12.95 11.54 -7.25
C MET A 143 14.01 12.53 -7.76
N ILE A 144 15.30 12.24 -7.51
CA ILE A 144 16.43 13.02 -8.05
C ILE A 144 16.31 13.18 -9.58
N PHE A 145 15.85 12.16 -10.30
CA PHE A 145 15.79 12.17 -11.77
C PHE A 145 14.43 12.60 -12.33
N LEU A 146 13.44 12.82 -11.47
CA LEU A 146 12.04 13.01 -11.84
C LEU A 146 11.63 14.47 -11.67
N SER A 147 10.83 14.97 -12.61
CA SER A 147 10.26 16.31 -12.54
C SER A 147 8.99 16.38 -11.68
N THR A 148 8.28 15.26 -11.54
CA THR A 148 7.03 15.15 -10.78
C THR A 148 6.96 13.81 -10.03
N PRO A 149 6.26 13.73 -8.88
CA PRO A 149 6.06 12.48 -8.16
C PRO A 149 5.24 11.47 -8.97
N ILE A 150 5.41 10.17 -8.69
CA ILE A 150 4.68 9.09 -9.36
C ILE A 150 3.58 8.59 -8.44
N TYR A 151 2.35 8.62 -8.91
CA TYR A 151 1.17 8.16 -8.16
C TYR A 151 0.57 6.90 -8.81
N LEU A 152 -0.18 6.13 -8.02
CA LEU A 152 -0.95 4.98 -8.51
C LEU A 152 -2.38 5.45 -8.80
N ASP A 153 -2.77 5.57 -10.06
CA ASP A 153 -4.10 6.09 -10.41
C ASP A 153 -5.25 5.14 -10.06
N HIS A 154 -4.98 3.83 -9.98
CA HIS A 154 -5.99 2.81 -9.70
C HIS A 154 -5.53 1.86 -8.60
N ILE A 155 -6.42 1.57 -7.64
CA ILE A 155 -6.23 0.56 -6.60
C ILE A 155 -7.39 -0.43 -6.67
N ILE A 156 -7.07 -1.65 -7.10
CA ILE A 156 -8.05 -2.73 -7.25
C ILE A 156 -7.89 -3.72 -6.09
N ILE A 157 -8.95 -3.88 -5.31
CA ILE A 157 -9.04 -4.85 -4.21
C ILE A 157 -9.92 -6.00 -4.67
N SER A 158 -9.39 -7.22 -4.72
CA SER A 158 -10.15 -8.40 -5.12
C SER A 158 -9.88 -9.58 -4.19
N GLY A 159 -10.81 -10.55 -4.18
CA GLY A 159 -10.66 -11.79 -3.44
C GLY A 159 -10.56 -11.59 -1.93
N CYS A 160 -11.26 -10.59 -1.37
CA CYS A 160 -11.55 -10.46 0.06
C CYS A 160 -12.72 -9.50 0.31
N VAL A 161 -13.32 -9.57 1.50
CA VAL A 161 -14.29 -8.57 1.94
C VAL A 161 -13.57 -7.23 2.13
N ALA A 162 -14.14 -6.16 1.60
CA ALA A 162 -13.62 -4.81 1.72
C ALA A 162 -14.77 -3.81 1.60
N ASP A 163 -14.68 -2.70 2.34
CA ASP A 163 -15.61 -1.59 2.23
C ASP A 163 -14.95 -0.40 1.53
N LYS A 164 -15.62 0.15 0.51
CA LYS A 164 -15.09 1.25 -0.29
C LYS A 164 -14.92 2.52 0.54
N ARG A 165 -15.80 2.79 1.51
CA ARG A 165 -15.70 3.99 2.37
C ARG A 165 -14.49 3.89 3.29
N ALA A 166 -14.26 2.73 3.91
CA ALA A 166 -13.07 2.48 4.73
C ALA A 166 -11.77 2.56 3.92
N LEU A 167 -11.76 2.07 2.67
CA LEU A 167 -10.62 2.25 1.77
C LEU A 167 -10.35 3.72 1.47
N ILE A 168 -11.39 4.49 1.08
CA ILE A 168 -11.27 5.94 0.82
C ILE A 168 -10.73 6.67 2.06
N ARG A 169 -11.34 6.40 3.22
CA ARG A 169 -10.97 6.97 4.52
C ARG A 169 -9.49 6.73 4.84
N ALA A 170 -9.07 5.47 4.76
CA ALA A 170 -7.72 5.04 5.11
C ALA A 170 -6.65 5.50 4.11
N LEU A 171 -6.98 5.59 2.82
CA LEU A 171 -6.00 5.79 1.76
C LEU A 171 -5.78 7.25 1.38
N TYR A 172 -6.78 8.13 1.46
CA TYR A 172 -6.56 9.53 1.14
C TYR A 172 -7.46 10.53 1.88
N ALA A 173 -8.67 10.14 2.31
CA ALA A 173 -9.60 11.13 2.87
C ALA A 173 -9.09 11.75 4.18
N ARG A 174 -8.47 10.93 5.06
CA ARG A 174 -7.82 11.40 6.30
C ARG A 174 -6.61 12.33 6.09
N LEU A 175 -6.21 12.54 4.84
CA LEU A 175 -5.08 13.40 4.46
C LEU A 175 -5.52 14.67 3.74
N LEU A 176 -6.82 14.87 3.49
CA LEU A 176 -7.32 16.02 2.72
C LEU A 176 -7.02 17.36 3.39
N ASP A 177 -7.01 17.40 4.72
CA ASP A 177 -6.72 18.59 5.51
C ASP A 177 -5.22 18.74 5.82
N THR A 178 -4.34 18.05 5.09
CA THR A 178 -2.89 18.16 5.30
C THR A 178 -2.45 19.61 5.00
N PRO A 179 -1.98 20.38 6.00
CA PRO A 179 -1.85 21.82 5.89
C PRO A 179 -0.69 22.26 4.97
N LEU A 180 0.31 21.40 4.78
CA LEU A 180 1.51 21.70 3.99
C LEU A 180 1.93 20.49 3.18
N LEU A 181 1.95 20.66 1.85
CA LEU A 181 2.51 19.68 0.92
C LEU A 181 3.94 20.09 0.55
N PRO A 182 4.85 19.12 0.32
CA PRO A 182 6.18 19.45 -0.18
C PRO A 182 6.13 20.18 -1.53
N PRO A 183 7.10 21.07 -1.81
CA PRO A 183 7.22 21.70 -3.12
C PRO A 183 7.58 20.66 -4.19
N GLY A 184 7.33 20.96 -5.47
CA GLY A 184 7.68 20.06 -6.58
C GLY A 184 6.51 19.22 -7.12
N GLY A 185 5.29 19.75 -7.04
CA GLY A 185 4.11 19.13 -7.65
C GLY A 185 3.49 17.98 -6.82
N TYR A 186 3.84 17.87 -5.54
CA TYR A 186 3.18 16.93 -4.64
C TYR A 186 1.73 17.35 -4.39
N LYS A 187 0.85 16.35 -4.29
CA LYS A 187 -0.58 16.52 -4.02
C LYS A 187 -1.11 15.38 -3.18
N VAL A 188 -2.26 15.59 -2.55
CA VAL A 188 -3.08 14.49 -2.01
C VAL A 188 -3.79 13.82 -3.19
N HIS A 189 -3.18 12.78 -3.75
CA HIS A 189 -3.72 12.01 -4.86
C HIS A 189 -4.92 11.16 -4.43
N ARG A 190 -5.94 11.12 -5.29
CA ARG A 190 -7.20 10.39 -5.09
C ARG A 190 -7.26 9.26 -6.13
N PRO A 191 -6.75 8.06 -5.82
CA PRO A 191 -6.82 6.93 -6.75
C PRO A 191 -8.28 6.49 -6.95
N ASP A 192 -8.59 5.97 -8.14
CA ASP A 192 -9.83 5.24 -8.36
C ASP A 192 -9.74 3.87 -7.65
N ILE A 193 -10.63 3.67 -6.68
CA ILE A 193 -10.68 2.47 -5.85
C ILE A 193 -11.82 1.57 -6.32
N GLN A 194 -11.45 0.37 -6.78
CA GLN A 194 -12.38 -0.66 -7.24
C GLN A 194 -12.32 -1.87 -6.31
N VAL A 195 -13.49 -2.34 -5.88
CA VAL A 195 -13.63 -3.58 -5.10
C VAL A 195 -14.30 -4.61 -5.99
N LEU A 196 -13.58 -5.69 -6.30
CA LEU A 196 -14.03 -6.76 -7.17
C LEU A 196 -14.28 -8.03 -6.36
N HIS A 197 -15.28 -8.79 -6.76
CA HIS A 197 -15.60 -10.10 -6.18
C HIS A 197 -14.91 -11.27 -6.91
N HIS A 198 -13.88 -10.97 -7.71
CA HIS A 198 -13.18 -12.02 -8.45
C HIS A 198 -12.34 -12.89 -7.50
N ILE A 199 -12.56 -14.20 -7.56
CA ILE A 199 -11.83 -15.20 -6.79
C ILE A 199 -10.66 -15.68 -7.64
N PHE A 200 -9.44 -15.40 -7.20
CA PHE A 200 -8.26 -15.90 -7.88
C PHE A 200 -8.11 -17.42 -7.66
N PRO A 201 -7.72 -18.20 -8.69
CA PRO A 201 -7.56 -19.66 -8.60
C PRO A 201 -6.64 -20.16 -7.48
N HIS A 202 -5.73 -19.31 -7.02
CA HIS A 202 -4.79 -19.57 -5.91
C HIS A 202 -4.98 -18.60 -4.74
N GLY A 203 -6.16 -17.97 -4.65
CA GLY A 203 -6.51 -17.05 -3.58
C GLY A 203 -6.90 -17.78 -2.30
N LYS A 204 -6.87 -17.06 -1.18
CA LYS A 204 -7.23 -17.59 0.16
C LYS A 204 -8.60 -18.27 0.20
N PHE A 205 -9.55 -17.81 -0.62
CA PHE A 205 -10.92 -18.32 -0.71
C PHE A 205 -11.01 -19.70 -1.35
N GLN A 206 -10.03 -20.10 -2.17
CA GLN A 206 -9.97 -21.42 -2.80
C GLN A 206 -9.39 -22.49 -1.85
N ALA A 207 -8.66 -22.08 -0.81
CA ALA A 207 -8.05 -23.00 0.16
C ALA A 207 -9.08 -23.62 1.13
N GLY A 208 -10.37 -23.26 1.03
CA GLY A 208 -11.50 -23.98 1.61
C GLY A 208 -12.64 -23.06 2.05
N PRO A 209 -13.93 -23.48 1.90
CA PRO A 209 -15.08 -22.71 2.38
C PRO A 209 -15.06 -22.46 3.91
N ASN A 210 -14.38 -23.34 4.67
CA ASN A 210 -14.22 -23.22 6.12
C ASN A 210 -13.05 -22.29 6.54
N CYS A 211 -12.32 -21.71 5.58
CA CYS A 211 -11.16 -20.84 5.86
C CYS A 211 -11.52 -19.35 5.93
N ILE A 212 -12.78 -19.03 5.63
CA ILE A 212 -13.34 -17.67 5.60
C ILE A 212 -13.99 -17.34 6.94
N ALA A 213 -14.60 -18.34 7.60
CA ALA A 213 -15.07 -18.23 8.96
C ALA A 213 -13.87 -18.37 9.91
N GLY A 214 -13.52 -17.30 10.61
CA GLY A 214 -12.75 -17.46 11.84
C GLY A 214 -13.50 -18.44 12.73
N TYR A 215 -12.78 -19.38 13.36
CA TYR A 215 -13.31 -20.33 14.33
C TYR A 215 -14.23 -21.44 13.80
N THR A 216 -13.68 -22.40 13.04
CA THR A 216 -14.21 -23.78 13.07
C THR A 216 -13.08 -24.74 13.42
N ASP A 217 -13.26 -25.52 14.48
CA ASP A 217 -12.26 -26.40 15.10
C ASP A 217 -11.74 -27.56 14.21
N SER A 218 -12.30 -27.73 13.01
CA SER A 218 -12.05 -28.87 12.13
C SER A 218 -11.29 -28.55 10.84
N CYS A 219 -10.89 -27.30 10.59
CA CYS A 219 -10.13 -26.93 9.40
C CYS A 219 -8.67 -26.64 9.75
N GLU A 220 -7.72 -27.27 9.03
CA GLU A 220 -6.30 -26.94 9.16
C GLU A 220 -6.11 -25.43 8.98
N ARG A 221 -5.71 -24.78 10.07
CA ARG A 221 -5.54 -23.32 10.11
C ARG A 221 -4.49 -22.92 9.07
N ILE A 222 -4.92 -22.35 7.95
CA ILE A 222 -4.02 -21.82 6.91
C ILE A 222 -3.05 -20.84 7.55
N ARG A 223 -1.76 -21.13 7.43
CA ARG A 223 -0.68 -20.27 7.92
C ARG A 223 -0.08 -19.50 6.74
N PRO A 224 0.07 -18.18 6.84
CA PRO A 224 0.82 -17.43 5.85
C PRO A 224 2.26 -17.96 5.76
N CYS A 225 2.75 -18.17 4.54
CA CYS A 225 4.14 -18.52 4.30
C CYS A 225 5.07 -17.47 4.93
N ASP A 226 6.26 -17.90 5.35
CA ASP A 226 7.33 -17.05 5.86
C ASP A 226 8.25 -16.51 4.76
N THR A 227 8.02 -16.93 3.51
CA THR A 227 8.74 -16.44 2.34
C THR A 227 7.98 -15.34 1.60
N SER A 228 8.67 -14.59 0.75
CA SER A 228 8.06 -13.62 -0.16
C SER A 228 8.70 -13.74 -1.54
N LEU A 229 7.88 -13.74 -2.60
CA LEU A 229 8.35 -13.75 -3.97
C LEU A 229 8.54 -12.31 -4.45
N ILE A 230 9.68 -12.05 -5.09
CA ILE A 230 10.00 -10.78 -5.74
C ILE A 230 10.24 -11.09 -7.21
N TRP A 231 9.49 -10.41 -8.08
CA TRP A 231 9.66 -10.51 -9.51
C TRP A 231 9.50 -9.14 -10.16
N TYR A 232 10.39 -8.80 -11.10
CA TYR A 232 10.22 -7.64 -11.95
C TYR A 232 10.91 -7.83 -13.30
N LYS A 233 10.33 -7.22 -14.33
CA LYS A 233 10.85 -7.25 -15.70
C LYS A 233 11.80 -6.06 -15.92
N ILE A 234 12.98 -6.33 -16.50
CA ILE A 234 13.97 -5.30 -16.87
C ILE A 234 13.84 -4.98 -18.36
N SER A 235 13.79 -6.01 -19.20
CA SER A 235 13.64 -5.90 -20.64
C SER A 235 12.77 -7.05 -21.17
N ASN A 236 12.54 -7.11 -22.48
CA ASN A 236 11.76 -8.21 -23.07
C ASN A 236 12.41 -9.58 -22.88
N SER A 237 13.73 -9.64 -22.74
CA SER A 237 14.51 -10.87 -22.54
C SER A 237 15.03 -11.06 -21.12
N GLU A 238 14.86 -10.08 -20.24
CA GLU A 238 15.46 -10.09 -18.90
C GLU A 238 14.44 -9.80 -17.80
N SER A 239 14.44 -10.65 -16.78
CA SER A 239 13.63 -10.47 -15.56
C SER A 239 14.39 -10.98 -14.35
N VAL A 240 14.02 -10.45 -13.18
CA VAL A 240 14.55 -10.88 -11.89
C VAL A 240 13.48 -11.70 -11.18
N THR A 241 13.87 -12.83 -10.61
CA THR A 241 13.05 -13.65 -9.72
C THR A 241 13.86 -13.97 -8.47
N GLU A 242 13.37 -13.56 -7.30
CA GLU A 242 14.02 -13.81 -6.02
C GLU A 242 12.99 -14.29 -5.00
N VAL A 243 13.37 -15.27 -4.18
CA VAL A 243 12.59 -15.67 -3.00
C VAL A 243 13.29 -15.09 -1.78
N ALA A 244 12.57 -14.28 -1.00
CA ALA A 244 13.03 -13.71 0.24
C ALA A 244 12.61 -14.57 1.43
N VAL A 245 13.55 -14.88 2.32
CA VAL A 245 13.33 -15.55 3.60
C VAL A 245 13.97 -14.68 4.68
N ASN A 246 13.16 -14.19 5.63
CA ASN A 246 13.61 -13.31 6.72
C ASN A 246 14.41 -12.08 6.24
N GLY A 247 14.10 -11.55 5.05
CA GLY A 247 14.76 -10.38 4.46
C GLY A 247 16.03 -10.67 3.66
N TYR A 248 16.41 -11.94 3.50
CA TYR A 248 17.57 -12.38 2.70
C TYR A 248 17.13 -13.28 1.55
N LYS A 249 18.01 -13.46 0.56
CA LYS A 249 17.79 -14.44 -0.52
C LYS A 249 17.66 -15.85 0.05
N GLN A 250 16.72 -16.63 -0.48
CA GLN A 250 16.58 -18.05 -0.14
C GLN A 250 17.90 -18.79 -0.37
N GLY A 251 18.26 -19.66 0.57
CA GLY A 251 19.54 -20.39 0.54
C GLY A 251 20.72 -19.65 1.18
N THR A 252 20.53 -18.42 1.66
CA THR A 252 21.56 -17.69 2.42
C THR A 252 21.88 -18.42 3.74
N THR A 253 23.15 -18.76 3.95
CA THR A 253 23.60 -19.35 5.22
C THR A 253 23.94 -18.27 6.25
N LYS A 254 24.02 -18.64 7.55
CA LYS A 254 24.45 -17.70 8.61
C LYS A 254 25.84 -17.10 8.36
N LYS A 255 26.73 -17.83 7.67
CA LYS A 255 28.08 -17.36 7.32
C LYS A 255 28.06 -16.28 6.23
N ASP A 256 27.02 -16.29 5.38
CA ASP A 256 26.94 -15.44 4.20
C ASP A 256 26.07 -14.19 4.41
N LEU A 257 25.53 -13.96 5.61
CA LEU A 257 24.57 -12.88 5.88
C LEU A 257 25.09 -11.48 5.51
N THR A 258 26.39 -11.24 5.65
CA THR A 258 27.04 -9.97 5.32
C THR A 258 27.45 -9.88 3.84
N SER A 259 27.42 -11.00 3.12
CA SER A 259 27.86 -11.08 1.73
C SER A 259 26.87 -10.39 0.78
N ILE A 260 27.37 -9.98 -0.38
CA ILE A 260 26.54 -9.44 -1.46
C ILE A 260 25.54 -10.48 -1.97
N LYS A 261 25.89 -11.78 -1.91
CA LYS A 261 25.05 -12.88 -2.39
C LYS A 261 23.77 -13.05 -1.56
N ALA A 262 23.78 -12.61 -0.29
CA ALA A 262 22.62 -12.64 0.58
C ALA A 262 21.59 -11.52 0.28
N ARG A 263 22.03 -10.45 -0.41
CA ARG A 263 21.23 -9.23 -0.59
C ARG A 263 20.15 -9.41 -1.64
N LEU A 264 18.93 -9.05 -1.28
CA LEU A 264 17.82 -8.88 -2.22
C LEU A 264 18.09 -7.69 -3.14
N SER A 265 17.65 -7.81 -4.39
CA SER A 265 17.66 -6.74 -5.39
C SER A 265 16.90 -5.49 -4.92
N VAL A 266 15.80 -5.68 -4.19
CA VAL A 266 14.96 -4.61 -3.63
C VAL A 266 15.43 -4.09 -2.27
N SER A 267 16.62 -4.51 -1.80
CA SER A 267 17.18 -3.98 -0.57
C SER A 267 17.62 -2.52 -0.73
N ARG A 268 17.67 -1.76 0.38
CA ARG A 268 18.11 -0.34 0.34
C ARG A 268 19.49 -0.18 -0.29
N SER A 269 20.42 -1.09 0.01
CA SER A 269 21.79 -1.06 -0.52
C SER A 269 21.81 -1.31 -2.02
N SER A 270 21.07 -2.32 -2.50
CA SER A 270 20.99 -2.64 -3.93
C SER A 270 20.34 -1.51 -4.73
N MET A 271 19.19 -1.00 -4.28
CA MET A 271 18.51 0.12 -4.94
C MET A 271 19.38 1.40 -4.96
N PHE A 272 20.12 1.67 -3.88
CA PHE A 272 21.06 2.78 -3.85
C PHE A 272 22.20 2.58 -4.86
N ALA A 273 22.77 1.38 -4.94
CA ALA A 273 23.82 1.08 -5.91
C ALA A 273 23.34 1.29 -7.35
N ASP A 274 22.09 0.94 -7.66
CA ASP A 274 21.51 1.15 -8.99
C ASP A 274 21.30 2.64 -9.29
N VAL A 275 20.77 3.42 -8.33
CA VAL A 275 20.67 4.88 -8.45
C VAL A 275 22.04 5.53 -8.62
N HIS A 276 23.05 5.07 -7.89
CA HIS A 276 24.41 5.59 -7.98
C HIS A 276 25.05 5.28 -9.34
N LYS A 277 24.85 4.05 -9.87
CA LYS A 277 25.29 3.69 -11.22
C LYS A 277 24.61 4.57 -12.28
N LEU A 278 23.31 4.79 -12.17
CA LEU A 278 22.55 5.66 -13.07
C LEU A 278 23.04 7.10 -13.00
N PHE A 279 23.28 7.64 -11.79
CA PHE A 279 23.81 8.99 -11.64
C PHE A 279 25.17 9.15 -12.32
N ASN A 280 26.06 8.17 -12.16
CA ASN A 280 27.40 8.22 -12.74
C ASN A 280 27.41 8.08 -14.27
N SER A 281 26.40 7.44 -14.87
CA SER A 281 26.27 7.33 -16.33
C SER A 281 25.75 8.61 -17.01
N LEU A 282 25.28 9.60 -16.24
CA LEU A 282 24.88 10.90 -16.78
C LEU A 282 26.10 11.74 -17.23
N ASN A 283 25.89 12.57 -18.25
CA ASN A 283 26.87 13.58 -18.66
C ASN A 283 26.94 14.73 -17.63
N ASP A 284 28.00 15.53 -17.70
CA ASP A 284 28.26 16.59 -16.73
C ASP A 284 27.17 17.67 -16.72
N GLU A 285 26.59 17.98 -17.88
CA GLU A 285 25.45 18.91 -18.00
C GLU A 285 24.24 18.43 -17.18
N LYS A 286 23.85 17.16 -17.33
CA LYS A 286 22.73 16.58 -16.55
C LYS A 286 23.08 16.51 -15.07
N LYS A 287 24.31 16.14 -14.71
CA LYS A 287 24.76 16.14 -13.30
C LYS A 287 24.70 17.55 -12.70
N GLN A 288 25.07 18.58 -13.45
CA GLN A 288 25.02 19.97 -13.03
C GLN A 288 23.57 20.46 -12.84
N CYS A 289 22.66 20.08 -13.75
CA CYS A 289 21.22 20.35 -13.60
C CYS A 289 20.62 19.70 -12.33
N LEU A 290 21.14 18.53 -11.92
CA LEU A 290 20.73 17.85 -10.69
C LEU A 290 21.42 18.44 -9.44
N GLY A 291 22.61 19.02 -9.58
CA GLY A 291 23.57 19.31 -8.50
C GLY A 291 23.56 20.72 -7.90
N GLY A 292 22.65 21.62 -8.31
CA GLY A 292 22.51 22.93 -7.65
C GLY A 292 21.98 22.84 -6.20
N SER A 293 21.27 21.75 -5.88
CA SER A 293 20.59 21.54 -4.59
C SER A 293 20.72 20.12 -4.02
N TYR A 294 21.11 19.11 -4.82
CA TYR A 294 21.36 17.75 -4.33
C TYR A 294 22.84 17.53 -4.06
N ARG A 295 23.27 17.80 -2.82
CA ARG A 295 24.51 17.20 -2.31
C ARG A 295 24.19 15.74 -1.96
N PHE A 296 24.85 14.78 -2.59
CA PHE A 296 24.96 13.42 -2.05
C PHE A 296 25.74 13.53 -0.74
N ASP A 297 25.04 13.85 0.34
CA ASP A 297 25.60 14.12 1.65
C ASP A 297 26.37 12.91 2.17
N TRP A 298 27.27 13.15 3.14
CA TRP A 298 28.17 12.19 3.77
C TRP A 298 27.47 10.90 4.23
N HIS A 299 26.20 10.98 4.64
CA HIS A 299 25.38 9.82 4.99
C HIS A 299 25.19 8.79 3.86
N PHE A 300 25.14 9.23 2.59
CA PHE A 300 24.99 8.33 1.46
C PHE A 300 26.26 7.54 1.15
N GLN A 301 27.43 8.11 1.43
CA GLN A 301 28.71 7.41 1.24
C GLN A 301 28.89 6.25 2.25
N ARG A 302 28.33 6.35 3.46
CA ARG A 302 28.35 5.23 4.44
C ARG A 302 27.52 4.04 3.99
N LEU A 303 26.36 4.29 3.36
CA LEU A 303 25.51 3.24 2.79
C LEU A 303 26.21 2.46 1.66
N LEU A 304 27.07 3.11 0.87
CA LEU A 304 27.90 2.44 -0.13
C LEU A 304 28.96 1.53 0.48
N LYS A 305 29.50 1.92 1.63
CA LYS A 305 30.52 1.14 2.36
C LYS A 305 29.93 0.02 3.20
N GLY A 306 28.60 -0.11 3.26
CA GLY A 306 27.93 -1.11 4.08
C GLY A 306 28.02 -0.82 5.58
N GLU A 307 28.35 0.42 5.95
CA GLU A 307 28.40 0.87 7.33
C GLU A 307 26.99 1.35 7.72
N SER A 308 26.33 0.61 8.62
CA SER A 308 25.06 1.00 9.24
C SER A 308 25.27 1.99 10.36
#